data_AF-A0AAE1IVA7-F1
#
_entry.id   AF-A0AAE1IVA7-F1
#
_cell.length_a   1.000
_cell.length_b   1.000
_cell.length_c   1.000
_cell.angle_alpha   90.00
_cell.angle_beta   90.00
_cell.angle_gamma   90.00
#
_symmetry.space_group_name_H-M   'P 1'
#
loop_
_entity.id
_entity.type
_entity.pdbx_description
1 polymer ?
#
loop_
_entity_poly.entity_id
_entity_poly.type
_entity_poly.pdbx_seq_one_letter_code
_entity_poly.pdbx_strand_id
1 'polypeptide(L)'
;MTIKAAFFIETLTVLGAKVRWCVSNVLSAQDQFATANAGVKAEEIYAETGQLPDPFPTDHAQLQNIIRNGLMTNLTSYRNMTQGLVGVCLGPTNWVEKLLQMQANGPLLFPVVNINNSLTNGRLAYLFDKLCLVWKLSFNGNEEFA
;
A
#
# COMPACT_ATOMS: atom_id res chain seq x y z
N MET A 1 7.45 -2.45 16.21
CA MET A 1 6.08 -2.43 16.77
C MET A 1 6.11 -1.57 18.02
N THR A 2 5.17 -0.65 18.23
CA THR A 2 5.11 0.18 19.46
C THR A 2 3.84 -0.13 20.25
N ILE A 3 3.81 0.21 21.54
CA ILE A 3 2.62 0.04 22.40
C ILE A 3 1.41 0.80 21.83
N LYS A 4 1.63 2.02 21.29
CA LYS A 4 0.59 2.82 20.64
C LYS A 4 -0.01 2.10 19.41
N ALA A 5 0.82 1.45 18.60
CA ALA A 5 0.35 0.67 17.45
C ALA A 5 -0.45 -0.56 17.89
N ALA A 6 -0.07 -1.21 19.00
CA ALA A 6 -0.82 -2.35 19.54
C ALA A 6 -2.24 -1.95 19.97
N PHE A 7 -2.39 -0.85 20.72
CA PHE A 7 -3.71 -0.34 21.13
C PHE A 7 -4.61 0.00 19.93
N PHE A 8 -4.01 0.57 18.88
CA PHE A 8 -4.72 0.86 17.65
C PHE A 8 -5.21 -0.41 16.93
N ILE A 9 -4.37 -1.45 16.81
CA ILE A 9 -4.74 -2.74 16.22
C ILE A 9 -5.87 -3.40 17.01
N GLU A 10 -5.79 -3.35 18.34
CA GLU A 10 -6.83 -3.87 19.23
C GLU A 10 -8.15 -3.11 19.04
N THR A 11 -8.10 -1.78 18.95
CA THR A 11 -9.28 -0.95 18.65
C THR A 11 -9.94 -1.38 17.34
N LEU A 12 -9.17 -1.59 16.27
CA LEU A 12 -9.70 -2.08 14.99
C LEU A 12 -10.35 -3.47 15.12
N THR A 13 -9.74 -4.34 15.92
CA THR A 13 -10.25 -5.70 16.15
C THR A 13 -11.56 -5.68 16.93
N VAL A 14 -11.69 -4.82 17.94
CA VAL A 14 -12.94 -4.56 18.69
C VAL A 14 -14.04 -4.03 17.76
N LEU A 15 -13.69 -3.20 16.77
CA LEU A 15 -14.62 -2.73 15.74
C LEU A 15 -14.95 -3.80 14.68
N GLY A 16 -14.40 -5.01 14.80
CA GLY A 16 -14.72 -6.16 13.95
C GLY A 16 -13.77 -6.38 12.77
N ALA A 17 -12.67 -5.64 12.67
CA ALA A 17 -11.70 -5.83 11.58
C ALA A 17 -10.77 -7.03 11.83
N LYS A 18 -10.51 -7.83 10.79
CA LYS A 18 -9.41 -8.80 10.77
C LYS A 18 -8.13 -8.07 10.34
N VAL A 19 -7.14 -7.97 11.23
CA VAL A 19 -5.92 -7.18 10.99
C VAL A 19 -4.71 -8.08 10.79
N ARG A 20 -3.96 -7.86 9.71
CA ARG A 20 -2.58 -8.35 9.53
C ARG A 20 -1.64 -7.16 9.63
N TRP A 21 -0.57 -7.29 10.39
CA TRP A 21 0.37 -6.20 10.64
C TRP A 21 1.81 -6.60 10.32
N CYS A 22 2.58 -5.67 9.73
CA CYS A 22 4.03 -5.83 9.57
C CYS A 22 4.75 -4.60 10.14
N VAL A 23 5.94 -4.83 10.70
CA VAL A 23 6.81 -3.72 11.15
C VAL A 23 7.54 -3.13 9.95
N SER A 24 7.28 -1.87 9.62
CA SER A 24 7.97 -1.17 8.54
C SER A 24 9.43 -0.90 8.95
N ASN A 25 10.39 -1.63 8.39
CA ASN A 25 11.81 -1.25 8.54
C ASN A 25 12.74 -1.71 7.40
N VAL A 26 12.23 -2.36 6.35
CA VAL A 26 13.04 -2.74 5.17
C VAL A 26 12.45 -2.18 3.87
N LEU A 27 11.12 -2.13 3.79
CA LEU A 27 10.38 -1.40 2.77
C LEU A 27 9.35 -0.57 3.52
N SER A 28 9.38 0.74 3.30
CA SER A 28 8.36 1.63 3.82
C SER A 28 7.00 1.24 3.23
N ALA A 29 5.88 1.62 3.86
CA ALA A 29 4.57 1.43 3.22
C ALA A 29 4.45 2.17 1.87
N GLN A 30 5.36 3.12 1.64
CA GLN A 30 5.54 3.85 0.41
C GLN A 30 6.03 2.92 -0.69
N ASP A 31 7.02 2.10 -0.37
CA ASP A 31 7.56 1.07 -1.24
C ASP A 31 6.50 0.00 -1.56
N GLN A 32 5.63 -0.33 -0.60
CA GLN A 32 4.52 -1.27 -0.84
C GLN A 32 3.49 -0.70 -1.82
N PHE A 33 3.09 0.57 -1.67
CA PHE A 33 2.19 1.25 -2.60
C PHE A 33 2.81 1.40 -4.00
N ALA A 34 4.07 1.83 -4.07
CA ALA A 34 4.82 1.92 -5.32
C ALA A 34 4.94 0.54 -5.99
N THR A 35 5.21 -0.51 -5.23
CA THR A 35 5.30 -1.89 -5.71
C THR A 35 3.97 -2.38 -6.27
N ALA A 36 2.84 -2.10 -5.59
CA ALA A 36 1.53 -2.49 -6.07
C ALA A 36 1.19 -1.80 -7.42
N ASN A 37 1.40 -0.48 -7.49
CA ASN A 37 1.14 0.26 -8.73
C ASN A 37 2.07 -0.14 -9.88
N ALA A 38 3.37 -0.26 -9.60
CA ALA A 38 4.36 -0.68 -10.59
C ALA A 38 4.13 -2.14 -11.01
N GLY A 39 3.76 -3.02 -10.10
CA GLY A 39 3.43 -4.42 -10.37
C GLY A 39 2.25 -4.57 -11.32
N VAL A 40 1.15 -3.84 -11.10
CA VAL A 40 -0.03 -3.89 -12.01
C VAL A 40 0.34 -3.41 -13.42
N LYS A 41 1.09 -2.31 -13.53
CA LYS A 41 1.57 -1.84 -14.84
C LYS A 41 2.55 -2.83 -15.47
N ALA A 42 3.35 -3.51 -14.65
CA ALA A 42 4.27 -4.52 -15.13
C ALA A 42 3.54 -5.73 -15.72
N GLU A 43 2.45 -6.17 -15.07
CA GLU A 43 1.57 -7.22 -15.57
C GLU A 43 0.92 -6.83 -16.91
N GLU A 44 0.49 -5.58 -17.06
CA GLU A 44 -0.08 -5.06 -18.31
C GLU A 44 0.91 -5.09 -19.47
N ILE A 45 2.11 -4.55 -19.25
CA ILE A 45 3.17 -4.54 -20.28
C ILE A 45 3.58 -5.98 -20.62
N TYR A 46 3.69 -6.86 -19.63
CA TYR A 46 4.02 -8.26 -19.88
C TYR A 46 2.92 -8.96 -20.70
N ALA A 47 1.65 -8.70 -20.41
CA ALA A 47 0.53 -9.26 -21.16
C ALA A 47 0.50 -8.79 -22.63
N GLU A 48 0.90 -7.54 -22.89
CA GLU A 48 0.93 -6.97 -24.25
C GLU A 48 2.18 -7.37 -25.06
N THR A 49 3.34 -7.39 -24.42
CA THR A 49 4.65 -7.51 -25.11
C THR A 49 5.32 -8.86 -24.94
N GLY A 50 4.90 -9.65 -23.94
CA GLY A 50 5.59 -10.88 -23.51
C GLY A 50 6.95 -10.64 -22.87
N GLN A 51 7.35 -9.38 -22.66
CA GLN A 51 8.63 -9.00 -22.07
C GLN A 51 8.41 -8.46 -20.66
N LEU A 52 9.34 -8.79 -19.75
CA LEU A 52 9.36 -8.17 -18.43
C LEU A 52 9.78 -6.71 -18.60
N PRO A 53 8.94 -5.74 -18.20
CA PRO A 53 9.29 -4.33 -18.34
C PRO A 53 10.55 -4.01 -17.54
N ASP A 54 11.45 -3.25 -18.17
CA ASP A 54 12.58 -2.64 -17.49
C ASP A 54 12.04 -1.68 -16.42
N PRO A 55 12.70 -1.57 -15.26
CA PRO A 55 12.01 -1.16 -14.06
C PRO A 55 11.53 0.29 -14.15
N PHE A 56 10.29 0.48 -13.70
CA PHE A 56 9.73 1.79 -13.39
C PHE A 56 10.74 2.66 -12.63
N PRO A 57 10.66 4.00 -12.74
CA PRO A 57 11.55 4.91 -12.02
C PRO A 57 11.23 4.81 -10.52
N THR A 58 11.79 3.78 -9.89
CA THR A 58 11.82 3.58 -8.45
C THR A 58 13.29 3.58 -8.08
N ASP A 59 13.69 4.46 -7.16
CA ASP A 59 15.07 4.59 -6.70
C ASP A 59 15.60 3.34 -5.95
N HIS A 60 14.76 2.32 -5.78
CA HIS A 60 15.06 1.11 -5.02
C HIS A 60 15.18 -0.12 -5.93
N ALA A 61 16.41 -0.51 -6.28
CA ALA A 61 16.71 -1.74 -7.04
C ALA A 61 16.10 -3.02 -6.42
N GLN A 62 15.90 -3.03 -5.09
CA GLN A 62 15.24 -4.13 -4.39
C GLN A 62 13.77 -4.30 -4.80
N LEU A 63 13.04 -3.21 -5.04
CA LEU A 63 11.63 -3.28 -5.45
C LEU A 63 11.47 -3.88 -6.84
N GLN A 64 12.39 -3.53 -7.72
CA GLN A 64 12.44 -4.06 -9.09
C GLN A 64 12.60 -5.58 -9.07
N ASN A 65 13.47 -6.10 -8.19
CA ASN A 65 13.65 -7.54 -8.00
C ASN A 65 12.42 -8.21 -7.39
N ILE A 66 11.73 -7.56 -6.46
CA ILE A 66 10.48 -8.09 -5.89
C ILE A 66 9.41 -8.22 -6.96
N ILE A 67 9.19 -7.19 -7.77
CA ILE A 67 8.21 -7.22 -8.86
C ILE A 67 8.56 -8.30 -9.88
N ARG A 68 9.83 -8.37 -10.30
CA ARG A 68 10.30 -9.38 -11.24
C ARG A 68 10.05 -10.79 -10.71
N ASN A 69 10.44 -11.06 -9.46
CA ASN A 69 10.24 -12.37 -8.84
C ASN A 69 8.74 -12.69 -8.65
N GLY A 70 7.93 -11.68 -8.32
CA GLY A 70 6.48 -11.80 -8.21
C GLY A 70 5.84 -12.23 -9.53
N LEU A 71 6.19 -11.56 -10.63
CA LEU A 71 5.72 -11.90 -11.99
C LEU A 71 6.12 -13.31 -12.42
N MET A 72 7.34 -13.74 -12.11
CA MET A 72 7.79 -15.12 -12.39
C MET A 72 7.00 -16.18 -11.61
N THR A 73 6.40 -15.81 -10.47
CA THR A 73 5.63 -16.72 -9.62
C THR A 73 4.16 -16.73 -10.04
N ASN A 74 3.56 -15.55 -10.25
CA ASN A 74 2.18 -15.40 -10.68
C ASN A 74 1.99 -14.08 -11.43
N LEU A 75 1.64 -14.20 -12.72
CA LEU A 75 1.44 -13.09 -13.68
C LEU A 75 0.21 -12.20 -13.41
N THR A 76 -0.61 -12.52 -12.41
CA THR A 76 -1.84 -11.77 -12.07
C THR A 76 -1.90 -11.36 -10.60
N SER A 77 -0.83 -11.61 -9.84
CA SER A 77 -0.80 -11.43 -8.39
C SER A 77 -1.06 -9.99 -7.95
N TYR A 78 -0.48 -9.01 -8.64
CA TYR A 78 -0.62 -7.60 -8.29
C TYR A 78 -2.02 -7.09 -8.60
N ARG A 79 -2.56 -7.40 -9.79
CA ARG A 79 -3.94 -7.03 -10.14
C ARG A 79 -4.97 -7.67 -9.21
N ASN A 80 -4.82 -8.94 -8.88
CA ASN A 80 -5.72 -9.63 -7.93
C ASN A 80 -5.63 -9.00 -6.54
N MET A 81 -4.41 -8.65 -6.10
CA MET A 81 -4.19 -7.96 -4.83
C MET A 81 -4.87 -6.59 -4.81
N THR A 82 -4.67 -5.75 -5.84
CA THR A 82 -5.19 -4.38 -5.87
C THR A 82 -6.71 -4.33 -6.03
N GLN A 83 -7.33 -5.28 -6.74
CA GLN A 83 -8.79 -5.38 -6.84
C GLN A 83 -9.46 -5.61 -5.47
N GLY A 84 -8.76 -6.26 -4.53
CA GLY A 84 -9.23 -6.46 -3.17
C GLY A 84 -9.03 -5.25 -2.24
N LEU A 85 -8.36 -4.18 -2.68
CA LEU A 85 -8.06 -3.03 -1.84
C LEU A 85 -9.19 -2.00 -1.86
N VAL A 86 -9.71 -1.68 -0.68
CA VAL A 86 -10.73 -0.62 -0.52
C VAL A 86 -10.08 0.77 -0.47
N GLY A 87 -8.86 0.85 0.07
CA GLY A 87 -8.08 2.08 0.13
C GLY A 87 -6.90 1.99 1.09
N VAL A 88 -6.15 3.08 1.19
CA VAL A 88 -5.00 3.22 2.09
C VAL A 88 -5.05 4.54 2.86
N CYS A 89 -4.64 4.50 4.13
CA CYS A 89 -4.41 5.70 4.95
C CYS A 89 -2.92 5.97 5.10
N LEU A 90 -2.48 7.19 4.77
CA LEU A 90 -1.08 7.59 4.88
C LEU A 90 -0.83 8.68 5.93
N GLY A 91 0.10 8.38 6.85
CA GLY A 91 0.55 9.21 7.98
C GLY A 91 1.86 10.00 7.83
N PRO A 92 2.72 9.83 6.79
CA PRO A 92 3.88 10.73 6.60
C PRO A 92 3.62 11.91 5.64
N THR A 93 4.00 13.14 6.03
CA THR A 93 3.78 14.38 5.23
C THR A 93 4.55 14.42 3.92
N ASN A 94 5.75 13.83 3.87
CA ASN A 94 6.59 13.76 2.66
C ASN A 94 5.99 12.92 1.51
N TRP A 95 4.83 12.29 1.71
CA TRP A 95 4.12 11.50 0.68
C TRP A 95 2.87 12.14 0.13
N VAL A 96 2.34 13.16 0.81
CA VAL A 96 1.17 13.89 0.31
C VAL A 96 1.49 14.49 -1.05
N GLU A 97 2.67 15.09 -1.21
CA GLU A 97 3.12 15.67 -2.48
C GLU A 97 3.29 14.62 -3.58
N LYS A 98 3.92 13.48 -3.28
CA LYS A 98 4.08 12.38 -4.26
C LYS A 98 2.75 11.80 -4.70
N LEU A 99 1.81 11.60 -3.78
CA LEU A 99 0.46 11.17 -4.14
C LEU A 99 -0.29 12.18 -4.99
N LEU A 100 -0.16 13.47 -4.67
CA LEU A 100 -0.76 14.53 -5.47
C LEU A 100 -0.16 14.57 -6.88
N GLN A 101 1.15 14.37 -7.02
CA GLN A 101 1.81 14.21 -8.33
C GLN A 101 1.28 12.98 -9.09
N MET A 102 1.16 11.84 -8.41
CA MET A 102 0.63 10.61 -9.01
C MET A 102 -0.83 10.80 -9.46
N GLN A 103 -1.65 11.46 -8.63
CA GLN A 103 -3.04 11.79 -8.95
C GLN A 103 -3.15 12.80 -10.10
N ALA A 104 -2.23 13.77 -10.18
CA ALA A 104 -2.17 14.71 -11.29
C ALA A 104 -1.79 14.02 -12.61
N ASN A 105 -1.01 12.94 -12.55
CA ASN A 105 -0.60 12.14 -13.70
C ASN A 105 -1.62 11.05 -14.11
N GLY A 106 -2.75 10.94 -13.40
CA GLY A 106 -3.80 9.97 -13.69
C GLY A 106 -4.51 9.45 -12.43
N PRO A 107 -5.58 8.67 -12.60
CA PRO A 107 -6.31 8.12 -11.46
C PRO A 107 -5.41 7.17 -10.65
N LEU A 108 -5.49 7.27 -9.31
CA LEU A 108 -4.88 6.30 -8.41
C LEU A 108 -5.61 4.96 -8.51
N LEU A 109 -4.89 3.84 -8.36
CA LEU A 109 -5.50 2.49 -8.46
C LEU A 109 -6.56 2.22 -7.40
N PHE A 110 -6.47 2.89 -6.26
CA PHE A 110 -7.44 2.80 -5.17
C PHE A 110 -7.47 4.11 -4.37
N PRO A 111 -8.57 4.40 -3.63
CA PRO A 111 -8.69 5.59 -2.81
C PRO A 111 -7.57 5.72 -1.78
N VAL A 112 -7.08 6.95 -1.61
CA VAL A 112 -6.08 7.28 -0.60
C VAL A 112 -6.60 8.36 0.33
N VAL A 113 -6.59 8.09 1.64
CA VAL A 113 -6.96 9.06 2.67
C VAL A 113 -5.70 9.61 3.32
N ASN A 114 -5.52 10.92 3.18
CA ASN A 114 -4.44 11.65 3.84
C ASN A 114 -4.85 12.00 5.27
N ILE A 115 -4.42 11.20 6.25
CA ILE A 115 -4.74 11.42 7.66
C ILE A 115 -3.88 12.53 8.30
N ASN A 116 -2.81 12.98 7.64
CA ASN A 116 -1.95 14.06 8.15
C ASN A 116 -2.61 15.41 8.09
N ASN A 117 -3.44 15.62 7.08
CA ASN A 117 -4.15 16.88 6.91
C ASN A 117 -5.40 16.98 7.80
N SER A 118 -5.63 16.01 8.69
CA SER A 118 -6.65 16.16 9.73
C SER A 118 -6.22 17.23 10.73
N LEU A 119 -7.16 18.11 11.11
CA LEU A 119 -6.92 19.24 12.01
C LEU A 119 -6.24 18.81 13.33
N THR A 120 -6.59 17.63 13.80
CA THR A 120 -6.10 17.04 15.04
C THR A 120 -4.71 16.42 14.88
N ASN A 121 -4.35 15.91 13.70
CA ASN A 121 -3.06 15.27 13.48
C ASN A 121 -1.96 16.29 13.14
N GLY A 122 -2.25 17.31 12.33
CA GLY A 122 -1.28 18.36 11.99
C GLY A 122 -0.72 19.14 13.20
N ARG A 123 -1.41 19.10 14.34
CA ARG A 123 -0.98 19.70 15.61
C ARG A 123 -0.51 18.69 16.67
N LEU A 124 -0.73 17.39 16.47
CA LEU A 124 -0.42 16.29 17.41
C LEU A 124 0.43 15.17 16.79
N ALA A 125 1.07 15.44 15.64
CA ALA A 125 1.71 14.48 14.73
C ALA A 125 2.62 13.43 15.40
N TYR A 126 3.27 13.79 16.51
CA TYR A 126 4.15 12.93 17.30
C TYR A 126 3.50 11.64 17.86
N LEU A 127 2.18 11.46 17.75
CA LEU A 127 1.47 10.26 18.20
C LEU A 127 1.38 9.14 17.14
N PHE A 128 1.42 9.47 15.84
CA PHE A 128 1.10 8.53 14.76
C PHE A 128 2.11 8.50 13.59
N ASP A 129 3.28 9.15 13.72
CA ASP A 129 4.33 9.36 12.69
C ASP A 129 4.80 8.12 11.89
N LYS A 130 4.35 6.90 12.20
CA LYS A 130 4.73 5.67 11.50
C LYS A 130 3.55 4.77 11.12
N LEU A 131 2.33 5.30 11.10
CA LEU A 131 1.17 4.54 10.65
C LEU A 131 0.96 4.69 9.15
N CYS A 132 1.10 3.56 8.46
CA CYS A 132 0.48 3.34 7.16
C CYS A 132 -0.34 2.06 7.28
N LEU A 133 -1.63 2.18 6.97
CA LEU A 133 -2.56 1.09 7.00
C LEU A 133 -3.02 0.84 5.58
N VAL A 134 -2.59 -0.29 5.03
CA VAL A 134 -3.25 -0.89 3.87
C VAL A 134 -4.29 -1.84 4.44
N TRP A 135 -5.57 -1.60 4.15
CA TRP A 135 -6.64 -2.46 4.61
C TRP A 135 -7.44 -3.05 3.46
N LYS A 136 -7.87 -4.30 3.65
CA LYS A 136 -9.01 -4.88 2.94
C LYS A 136 -10.16 -4.94 3.94
N LEU A 137 -11.16 -4.08 3.78
CA LEU A 137 -12.40 -4.19 4.54
C LEU A 137 -13.26 -5.27 3.86
N SER A 138 -13.24 -6.48 4.41
CA SER A 138 -14.19 -7.52 4.02
C SER A 138 -15.40 -7.41 4.94
N PHE A 139 -16.45 -6.74 4.49
CA PHE A 139 -17.77 -6.81 5.11
C PHE A 139 -18.50 -8.01 4.50
N ASN A 140 -18.18 -9.20 4.99
CA ASN A 140 -18.98 -10.43 4.99
C ASN A 140 -18.03 -11.60 5.28
N GLY A 141 -18.30 -12.37 6.33
CA GLY A 141 -17.36 -13.27 7.00
C GLY A 141 -16.83 -14.48 6.23
N ASN A 142 -16.81 -14.50 4.90
CA ASN A 142 -16.55 -15.69 4.09
C ASN A 142 -15.32 -15.63 3.17
N GLU A 143 -14.43 -14.67 3.33
CA GLU A 143 -13.13 -14.72 2.64
C GLU A 143 -12.02 -15.04 3.63
N GLU A 144 -11.65 -16.32 3.70
CA GLU A 144 -10.33 -16.72 4.16
C GLU A 144 -9.29 -16.16 3.18
N PHE A 145 -8.34 -15.40 3.72
CA PHE A 145 -7.26 -14.84 2.94
C PHE A 145 -6.28 -15.95 2.58
N ALA A 146 -6.32 -16.43 1.33
CA ALA A 146 -5.23 -17.18 0.72
C ALA A 146 -3.97 -16.29 0.56
#